data_AF-A0A8G1RX11-F1
#
_entry.id   AF-A0A8G1RX11-F1
#
_cell.length_a   1.000
_cell.length_b   1.000
_cell.length_c   1.000
_cell.angle_alpha   90.00
_cell.angle_beta   90.00
_cell.angle_gamma   90.00
#
_symmetry.space_group_name_H-M   'P 1'
#
loop_
_entity.id
_entity.type
_entity.pdbx_description
1 polymer ?
#
loop_
_entity_poly.entity_id
_entity_poly.type
_entity_poly.pdbx_seq_one_letter_code
_entity_poly.pdbx_strand_id
1 'polypeptide(L)'
;MSARLIPRSPFFHSVLHSSSTAAVRPEFLTSLSSSYANPRQHVIGTDCVTQTIPASAVAGTSDERVLALFTSGFFGGFVFVPEWLLLTAAGGRILPVGYTGFMREGHTAQTLWRRAHVSDSRLHPVGTCFFGTFMILDKHIAVESEVAEPGRRATSWIDYGFGSDESSFAGCHRFQITRIEGSRGEGPGKTDPSAESQVQIELQSFQCNPQRNVPFGSGILKQFHYQYARLLFANGIQSVLLRGT
;
A
#
# COMPACT_ATOMS: atom_id res chain seq x y z
N MET A 1 -14.11 28.33 13.56
CA MET A 1 -12.95 27.74 12.84
C MET A 1 -13.44 27.34 11.47
N SER A 2 -12.95 27.98 10.40
CA SER A 2 -13.40 27.72 9.03
C SER A 2 -12.89 26.35 8.58
N ALA A 3 -13.79 25.43 8.26
CA ALA A 3 -13.44 24.14 7.69
C ALA A 3 -12.87 24.39 6.28
N ARG A 4 -11.54 24.44 6.17
CA ARG A 4 -10.88 24.41 4.86
C ARG A 4 -11.31 23.12 4.17
N LEU A 5 -12.14 23.24 3.13
CA LEU A 5 -12.49 22.14 2.26
C LEU A 5 -11.20 21.65 1.60
N ILE A 6 -10.70 20.48 2.03
CA ILE A 6 -9.56 19.84 1.39
C ILE A 6 -9.93 19.64 -0.08
N PRO A 7 -9.13 20.12 -1.05
CA PRO A 7 -9.44 19.97 -2.46
C PRO A 7 -9.58 18.48 -2.79
N ARG A 8 -10.78 18.08 -3.25
CA ARG A 8 -11.06 16.70 -3.68
C ARG A 8 -10.66 16.42 -5.13
N SER A 9 -10.18 17.44 -5.85
CA SER A 9 -9.75 17.30 -7.25
C SER A 9 -8.69 16.20 -7.44
N PRO A 10 -7.63 16.09 -6.62
CA PRO A 10 -6.64 15.03 -6.78
C PRO A 10 -7.21 13.62 -6.54
N PHE A 11 -8.19 13.48 -5.65
CA PHE A 11 -8.89 12.23 -5.41
C PHE A 11 -9.63 11.76 -6.67
N PHE A 12 -10.50 12.61 -7.23
CA PHE A 12 -11.25 12.24 -8.43
C PHE A 12 -10.34 12.02 -9.64
N HIS A 13 -9.29 12.83 -9.76
CA HIS A 13 -8.27 12.61 -10.79
C HIS A 13 -7.62 11.22 -10.65
N SER A 14 -7.24 10.83 -9.43
CA SER A 14 -6.67 9.50 -9.17
C SER A 14 -7.66 8.39 -9.51
N VAL A 15 -8.93 8.50 -9.10
CA VAL A 15 -9.97 7.51 -9.45
C VAL A 15 -10.10 7.31 -10.97
N LEU A 16 -9.96 8.39 -11.76
CA LEU A 16 -10.07 8.34 -13.22
C LEU A 16 -8.81 7.82 -13.91
N HIS A 17 -7.62 8.08 -13.35
CA HIS A 17 -6.34 7.77 -13.99
C HIS A 17 -5.62 6.55 -13.40
N SER A 18 -6.11 5.98 -12.30
CA SER A 18 -5.63 4.71 -11.80
C SER A 18 -6.11 3.57 -12.70
N SER A 19 -5.20 2.69 -13.08
CA SER A 19 -5.56 1.40 -13.67
C SER A 19 -5.70 0.36 -12.57
N SER A 20 -6.37 -0.74 -12.88
CA SER A 20 -6.48 -1.84 -11.94
C SER A 20 -6.43 -3.16 -12.70
N THR A 21 -5.82 -4.19 -12.10
CA THR A 21 -5.63 -5.51 -12.70
C THR A 21 -5.76 -6.59 -11.61
N ALA A 22 -5.89 -7.85 -12.03
CA ALA A 22 -5.79 -8.98 -11.11
C ALA A 22 -4.34 -9.38 -10.81
N ALA A 23 -3.36 -8.90 -11.60
CA ALA A 23 -1.98 -9.34 -11.51
C ALA A 23 -1.21 -8.49 -10.49
N VAL A 24 -0.50 -9.17 -9.59
CA VAL A 24 0.47 -8.55 -8.67
C VAL A 24 1.90 -8.96 -9.06
N ARG A 25 2.89 -8.28 -8.50
CA ARG A 25 4.31 -8.59 -8.73
C ARG A 25 4.64 -9.98 -8.17
N PRO A 26 5.35 -10.86 -8.91
CA PRO A 26 5.74 -12.18 -8.41
C PRO A 26 6.50 -12.12 -7.09
N GLU A 27 7.37 -11.13 -6.93
CA GLU A 27 8.19 -10.91 -5.73
C GLU A 27 7.35 -10.62 -4.48
N PHE A 28 6.12 -10.11 -4.65
CA PHE A 28 5.19 -9.92 -3.55
C PHE A 28 4.64 -11.26 -3.06
N LEU A 29 4.32 -12.18 -3.97
CA LEU A 29 3.78 -13.50 -3.62
C LEU A 29 4.82 -14.45 -3.04
N THR A 30 6.11 -14.20 -3.29
CA THR A 30 7.23 -14.93 -2.70
C THR A 30 7.85 -14.22 -1.48
N SER A 31 7.25 -13.14 -1.00
CA SER A 31 7.76 -12.34 0.12
C SER A 31 7.61 -13.04 1.47
N LEU A 32 8.35 -12.56 2.48
CA LEU A 32 8.20 -13.00 3.86
C LEU A 32 6.76 -12.76 4.37
N SER A 33 6.17 -11.61 4.04
CA SER A 33 4.77 -11.28 4.34
C SER A 33 3.78 -12.30 3.77
N SER A 34 4.03 -12.81 2.57
CA SER A 34 3.24 -13.88 1.94
C SER A 34 3.32 -15.18 2.75
N SER A 35 4.52 -15.55 3.21
CA SER A 35 4.73 -16.74 4.03
C SER A 35 4.02 -16.68 5.39
N TYR A 36 3.88 -15.48 5.97
CA TYR A 36 3.12 -15.28 7.21
C TYR A 36 1.62 -15.39 6.97
N ALA A 37 1.09 -14.74 5.94
CA ALA A 37 -0.36 -14.70 5.70
C ALA A 37 -0.91 -15.99 5.09
N ASN A 38 -0.12 -16.71 4.28
CA ASN A 38 -0.52 -17.95 3.61
C ASN A 38 0.56 -19.05 3.77
N PRO A 39 0.81 -19.52 5.00
CA PRO A 39 1.90 -20.47 5.27
C PRO A 39 1.74 -21.82 4.55
N ARG A 40 0.52 -22.16 4.12
CA ARG A 40 0.19 -23.42 3.41
C ARG A 40 0.12 -23.26 1.89
N GLN A 41 0.44 -22.07 1.37
CA GLN A 41 0.42 -21.78 -0.06
C GLN A 41 -0.92 -22.15 -0.75
N HIS A 42 -2.03 -21.92 -0.04
CA HIS A 42 -3.36 -22.14 -0.59
C HIS A 42 -3.65 -21.15 -1.73
N VAL A 43 -4.68 -21.45 -2.52
CA VAL A 43 -5.15 -20.57 -3.58
C VAL A 43 -5.44 -19.16 -3.04
N ILE A 44 -4.93 -18.17 -3.76
CA ILE A 44 -5.08 -16.76 -3.43
C ILE A 44 -5.97 -16.05 -4.45
N GLY A 45 -6.75 -15.07 -4.01
CA GLY A 45 -7.23 -14.02 -4.89
C GLY A 45 -6.26 -12.84 -4.84
N THR A 46 -6.13 -12.12 -5.95
CA THR A 46 -5.21 -11.00 -6.08
C THR A 46 -5.88 -9.82 -6.78
N ASP A 47 -5.45 -8.62 -6.42
CA ASP A 47 -5.85 -7.38 -7.05
C ASP A 47 -4.74 -6.34 -6.95
N CYS A 48 -4.64 -5.48 -7.96
CA CYS A 48 -3.64 -4.42 -8.04
C CYS A 48 -4.29 -3.15 -8.55
N VAL A 49 -3.98 -2.02 -7.92
CA VAL A 49 -4.31 -0.67 -8.38
C VAL A 49 -3.00 0.07 -8.63
N THR A 50 -2.85 0.63 -9.82
CA THR A 50 -1.62 1.32 -10.23
C THR A 50 -1.93 2.73 -10.71
N GLN A 51 -1.07 3.69 -10.36
CA GLN A 51 -1.06 4.99 -11.00
C GLN A 51 0.37 5.48 -11.20
N THR A 52 0.64 5.99 -12.39
CA THR A 52 1.91 6.66 -12.70
C THR A 52 1.73 8.17 -12.58
N ILE A 53 2.66 8.82 -11.88
CA ILE A 53 2.71 10.27 -11.74
C ILE A 53 4.08 10.79 -12.24
N PRO A 54 4.15 12.06 -12.68
CA PRO A 54 5.42 12.69 -13.01
C PRO A 54 6.37 12.67 -11.80
N ALA A 55 7.67 12.44 -12.00
CA ALA A 55 8.64 12.48 -10.90
C ALA A 55 8.73 13.89 -10.28
N SER A 56 8.49 14.92 -11.08
CA SER A 56 8.33 16.31 -10.62
C SER A 56 7.23 16.44 -9.56
N ALA A 57 6.18 15.63 -9.64
CA ALA A 57 5.09 15.60 -8.69
C ALA A 57 5.49 15.02 -7.32
N VAL A 58 6.68 14.46 -7.12
CA VAL A 58 7.23 14.05 -5.81
C VAL A 58 8.70 14.48 -5.62
N ALA A 59 9.15 15.46 -6.40
CA ALA A 59 10.51 15.97 -6.32
C ALA A 59 10.85 16.46 -4.90
N GLY A 60 12.07 16.16 -4.44
CA GLY A 60 12.53 16.50 -3.10
C GLY A 60 11.93 15.66 -1.96
N THR A 61 11.08 14.67 -2.28
CA THR A 61 10.48 13.77 -1.28
C THR A 61 11.12 12.39 -1.37
N SER A 62 11.59 11.85 -0.24
CA SER A 62 12.10 10.48 -0.17
C SER A 62 10.98 9.45 -0.37
N ASP A 63 11.33 8.26 -0.85
CA ASP A 63 10.36 7.17 -1.00
C ASP A 63 9.68 6.83 0.33
N GLU A 64 10.42 6.87 1.45
CA GLU A 64 9.85 6.66 2.78
C GLU A 64 8.75 7.67 3.10
N ARG A 65 9.00 8.97 2.84
CA ARG A 65 7.99 10.02 3.08
C ARG A 65 6.82 9.89 2.10
N VAL A 66 7.03 9.49 0.84
CA VAL A 66 5.93 9.22 -0.11
C VAL A 66 5.08 8.06 0.38
N LEU A 67 5.67 6.95 0.81
CA LEU A 67 4.94 5.80 1.38
C LEU A 67 4.22 6.18 2.68
N ALA A 68 4.81 7.02 3.52
CA ALA A 68 4.16 7.53 4.74
C ALA A 68 2.97 8.43 4.43
N LEU A 69 3.09 9.36 3.47
CA LEU A 69 1.98 10.18 2.98
C LEU A 69 0.87 9.33 2.39
N PHE A 70 1.22 8.36 1.54
CA PHE A 70 0.25 7.45 0.94
C PHE A 70 -0.48 6.63 2.01
N THR A 71 0.26 6.09 2.99
CA THR A 71 -0.29 5.35 4.13
C THR A 71 -1.25 6.21 4.95
N SER A 72 -0.83 7.43 5.29
CA SER A 72 -1.65 8.39 6.04
C SER A 72 -2.92 8.74 5.27
N GLY A 73 -2.84 8.91 3.94
CA GLY A 73 -4.01 9.11 3.09
C GLY A 73 -4.94 7.91 3.03
N PHE A 74 -4.40 6.71 2.82
CA PHE A 74 -5.16 5.47 2.69
C PHE A 74 -5.97 5.18 3.96
N PHE A 75 -5.33 5.20 5.13
CA PHE A 75 -5.95 4.90 6.43
C PHE A 75 -6.57 6.13 7.12
N GLY A 76 -6.19 7.34 6.74
CA GLY A 76 -6.68 8.59 7.32
C GLY A 76 -7.79 9.26 6.53
N GLY A 77 -7.94 8.92 5.24
CA GLY A 77 -8.85 9.51 4.29
C GLY A 77 -10.33 9.22 4.58
N PHE A 78 -11.21 9.99 3.94
CA PHE A 78 -12.66 9.95 4.22
C PHE A 78 -13.32 8.63 3.78
N VAL A 79 -12.73 7.90 2.82
CA VAL A 79 -13.25 6.60 2.36
C VAL A 79 -13.11 5.54 3.44
N PHE A 80 -12.05 5.59 4.25
CA PHE A 80 -11.80 4.63 5.32
C PHE A 80 -12.57 4.95 6.62
N VAL A 81 -13.20 6.13 6.73
CA VAL A 81 -13.90 6.55 7.96
C VAL A 81 -14.96 5.55 8.44
N PRO A 82 -15.84 5.00 7.58
CA PRO A 82 -16.85 4.03 8.03
C PRO A 82 -16.22 2.77 8.61
N GLU A 83 -15.19 2.23 7.95
CA GLU A 83 -14.46 1.04 8.39
C GLU A 83 -13.72 1.32 9.70
N TRP A 84 -13.01 2.45 9.79
CA TRP A 84 -12.33 2.87 11.02
C TRP A 84 -13.28 2.95 12.20
N LEU A 85 -14.47 3.54 12.04
CA LEU A 85 -15.49 3.63 13.09
C LEU A 85 -15.92 2.23 13.54
N LEU A 86 -16.20 1.33 12.59
CA LEU A 86 -16.60 -0.05 12.86
C LEU A 86 -15.50 -0.83 13.61
N LEU A 87 -14.26 -0.79 13.11
CA LEU A 87 -13.11 -1.48 13.69
C LEU A 87 -12.80 -0.97 15.11
N THR A 88 -12.86 0.34 15.30
CA THR A 88 -12.60 0.97 16.61
C THR A 88 -13.71 0.66 17.61
N ALA A 89 -14.98 0.74 17.21
CA ALA A 89 -16.12 0.43 18.08
C ALA A 89 -16.11 -1.03 18.56
N ALA A 90 -15.64 -1.95 17.72
CA ALA A 90 -15.47 -3.35 18.08
C ALA A 90 -14.14 -3.68 18.77
N GLY A 91 -13.30 -2.67 19.05
CA GLY A 91 -11.99 -2.87 19.69
C GLY A 91 -11.07 -3.80 18.92
N GLY A 92 -11.10 -3.77 17.58
CA GLY A 92 -10.29 -4.64 16.72
C GLY A 92 -10.71 -6.12 16.70
N ARG A 93 -11.86 -6.47 17.27
CA ARG A 93 -12.32 -7.88 17.35
C ARG A 93 -12.98 -8.42 16.08
N ILE A 94 -13.31 -7.55 15.11
CA ILE A 94 -13.98 -7.96 13.87
C ILE A 94 -13.02 -8.69 12.93
N LEU A 95 -11.79 -8.18 12.81
CA LEU A 95 -10.72 -8.78 12.03
C LEU A 95 -9.41 -8.61 12.81
N PRO A 96 -9.19 -9.39 13.88
CA PRO A 96 -7.94 -9.35 14.61
C PRO A 96 -6.81 -9.81 13.69
N VAL A 97 -5.70 -9.09 13.73
CA VAL A 97 -4.49 -9.47 12.98
C VAL A 97 -3.50 -10.22 13.86
N GLY A 98 -3.00 -11.35 13.36
CA GLY A 98 -2.02 -12.16 14.06
C GLY A 98 -1.52 -13.32 13.21
N TYR A 99 -0.20 -13.54 13.22
CA TYR A 99 0.45 -14.61 12.48
C TYR A 99 1.36 -15.42 13.40
N THR A 100 1.19 -16.74 13.45
CA THR A 100 1.94 -17.62 14.36
C THR A 100 3.46 -17.46 14.24
N GLY A 101 3.96 -17.24 13.03
CA GLY A 101 5.40 -17.08 12.74
C GLY A 101 5.94 -15.64 12.89
N PHE A 102 5.10 -14.67 13.24
CA PHE A 102 5.47 -13.26 13.32
C PHE A 102 5.61 -12.81 14.77
N MET A 103 6.85 -12.49 15.19
CA MET A 103 7.12 -11.97 16.53
C MET A 103 6.99 -10.45 16.55
N ARG A 104 5.99 -9.96 17.26
CA ARG A 104 5.76 -8.53 17.45
C ARG A 104 6.62 -8.02 18.60
N GLU A 105 7.60 -7.17 18.30
CA GLU A 105 8.47 -6.56 19.32
C GLU A 105 7.67 -5.60 20.22
N GLY A 106 7.27 -6.06 21.41
CA GLY A 106 6.33 -5.34 22.28
C GLY A 106 6.75 -3.94 22.73
N HIS A 107 8.05 -3.58 22.63
CA HIS A 107 8.55 -2.26 23.02
C HIS A 107 8.44 -1.22 21.90
N THR A 108 8.41 -1.64 20.63
CA THR A 108 8.45 -0.77 19.44
C THR A 108 7.15 -0.84 18.63
N ALA A 109 6.46 -1.98 18.66
CA ALA A 109 5.27 -2.26 17.86
C ALA A 109 3.97 -1.90 18.59
N GLN A 110 3.54 -0.64 18.46
CA GLN A 110 2.31 -0.14 19.09
C GLN A 110 1.05 -0.44 18.27
N THR A 111 -0.12 -0.41 18.92
CA THR A 111 -1.40 -0.39 18.21
C THR A 111 -1.93 1.04 18.12
N LEU A 112 -2.13 1.54 16.90
CA LEU A 112 -2.64 2.87 16.62
C LEU A 112 -4.17 2.83 16.45
N TRP A 113 -4.90 3.40 17.40
CA TRP A 113 -6.37 3.43 17.36
C TRP A 113 -6.95 4.68 16.69
N ARG A 114 -6.14 5.73 16.53
CA ARG A 114 -6.57 7.01 15.97
C ARG A 114 -5.88 7.27 14.64
N ARG A 115 -6.67 7.68 13.64
CA ARG A 115 -6.15 8.08 12.31
C ARG A 115 -5.06 9.15 12.40
N ALA A 116 -5.21 10.09 13.34
CA ALA A 116 -4.23 11.16 13.60
C ALA A 116 -2.85 10.66 14.09
N HIS A 117 -2.72 9.39 14.51
CA HIS A 117 -1.45 8.81 14.91
C HIS A 117 -0.71 8.12 13.75
N VAL A 118 -1.36 7.99 12.58
CA VAL A 118 -0.69 7.49 11.38
C VAL A 118 0.21 8.60 10.86
N SER A 119 1.53 8.38 10.96
CA SER A 119 2.53 9.37 10.59
C SER A 119 2.47 9.60 9.09
N ASP A 120 2.50 10.87 8.70
CA ASP A 120 2.68 11.26 7.32
C ASP A 120 4.18 11.41 6.97
N SER A 121 5.10 11.33 7.95
CA SER A 121 6.53 11.69 7.84
C SER A 121 7.50 10.57 7.66
N ARG A 122 7.25 9.47 8.37
CA ARG A 122 8.10 8.31 8.39
C ARG A 122 7.22 7.09 8.50
N LEU A 123 7.70 5.99 7.96
CA LEU A 123 6.98 4.73 8.11
C LEU A 123 7.10 4.25 9.55
N HIS A 124 5.99 3.79 10.10
CA HIS A 124 5.98 3.17 11.42
C HIS A 124 6.85 1.90 11.45
N PRO A 125 7.34 1.48 12.63
CA PRO A 125 8.10 0.24 12.78
C PRO A 125 7.31 -1.00 12.35
N VAL A 126 8.01 -2.04 11.90
CA VAL A 126 7.43 -3.37 11.67
C VAL A 126 6.76 -3.86 12.96
N GLY A 127 5.61 -4.50 12.83
CA GLY A 127 4.73 -4.93 13.92
C GLY A 127 3.73 -3.88 14.39
N THR A 128 3.88 -2.61 14.00
CA THR A 128 2.86 -1.59 14.32
C THR A 128 1.52 -1.98 13.71
N CYS A 129 0.47 -1.96 14.52
CA CYS A 129 -0.86 -2.41 14.14
C CYS A 129 -1.83 -1.24 14.09
N PHE A 130 -2.51 -1.05 12.96
CA PHE A 130 -3.47 0.02 12.77
C PHE A 130 -4.86 -0.54 13.06
N PHE A 131 -5.55 0.07 14.02
CA PHE A 131 -6.94 -0.20 14.40
C PHE A 131 -7.23 -1.65 14.78
N GLY A 132 -6.19 -2.40 15.18
CA GLY A 132 -6.30 -3.82 15.53
C GLY A 132 -6.38 -4.77 14.34
N THR A 133 -6.25 -4.29 13.11
CA THR A 133 -6.55 -5.07 11.89
C THR A 133 -5.45 -5.07 10.83
N PHE A 134 -4.69 -3.98 10.69
CA PHE A 134 -3.65 -3.90 9.66
C PHE A 134 -2.27 -3.80 10.32
N MET A 135 -1.46 -4.86 10.25
CA MET A 135 -0.14 -4.92 10.87
C MET A 135 0.96 -4.74 9.83
N ILE A 136 1.93 -3.88 10.10
CA ILE A 136 3.12 -3.78 9.25
C ILE A 136 3.92 -5.07 9.39
N LEU A 137 4.07 -5.83 8.31
CA LEU A 137 4.81 -7.10 8.32
C LEU A 137 6.25 -6.94 7.87
N ASP A 138 6.48 -6.08 6.89
CA ASP A 138 7.79 -5.83 6.33
C ASP A 138 7.81 -4.49 5.59
N LYS A 139 9.00 -3.93 5.37
CA LYS A 139 9.20 -2.71 4.58
C LYS A 139 10.61 -2.64 4.04
N HIS A 140 10.75 -2.06 2.85
CA HIS A 140 12.04 -1.83 2.20
C HIS A 140 12.05 -0.43 1.58
N ILE A 141 13.12 0.33 1.80
CA ILE A 141 13.35 1.62 1.15
C ILE A 141 14.59 1.46 0.29
N ALA A 142 14.43 1.65 -1.03
CA ALA A 142 15.53 1.52 -1.97
C ALA A 142 16.67 2.49 -1.61
N VAL A 143 17.88 1.95 -1.56
CA VAL A 143 19.11 2.70 -1.31
C VAL A 143 19.75 3.13 -2.63
N GLU A 144 20.62 4.13 -2.58
CA GLU A 144 21.25 4.74 -3.76
C GLU A 144 21.94 3.72 -4.68
N SER A 145 22.54 2.66 -4.12
CA SER A 145 23.13 1.57 -4.90
C SER A 145 22.10 0.80 -5.74
N GLU A 146 20.87 0.61 -5.26
CA GLU A 146 19.80 -0.06 -6.03
C GLU A 146 19.23 0.84 -7.13
N VAL A 147 19.34 2.16 -6.95
CA VAL A 147 18.95 3.18 -7.94
C VAL A 147 19.98 3.29 -9.06
N ALA A 148 21.26 3.12 -8.74
CA ALA A 148 22.36 3.28 -9.68
C ALA A 148 22.59 2.05 -10.60
N GLU A 149 21.99 0.90 -10.30
CA GLU A 149 22.15 -0.33 -11.09
C GLU A 149 21.46 -0.25 -12.46
N PRO A 150 22.20 -0.25 -13.58
CA PRO A 150 21.63 -0.14 -14.92
C PRO A 150 20.66 -1.28 -15.22
N GLY A 151 19.43 -0.95 -15.60
CA GLY A 151 18.39 -1.93 -15.96
C GLY A 151 17.60 -2.49 -14.77
N ARG A 152 17.96 -2.15 -13.52
CA ARG A 152 17.15 -2.47 -12.34
C ARG A 152 16.32 -1.26 -11.94
N ARG A 153 15.01 -1.43 -11.83
CA ARG A 153 14.13 -0.38 -11.30
C ARG A 153 14.22 -0.38 -9.78
N ALA A 154 14.65 0.73 -9.18
CA ALA A 154 14.60 0.89 -7.74
C ALA A 154 13.16 0.85 -7.25
N THR A 155 12.90 -0.01 -6.27
CA THR A 155 11.57 -0.21 -5.69
C THR A 155 11.61 -0.05 -4.18
N SER A 156 10.75 0.80 -3.65
CA SER A 156 10.51 0.93 -2.20
C SER A 156 9.10 0.45 -1.90
N TRP A 157 8.88 -0.22 -0.77
CA TRP A 157 7.57 -0.76 -0.43
C TRP A 157 7.36 -0.93 1.08
N ILE A 158 6.09 -1.11 1.46
CA ILE A 158 5.65 -1.48 2.80
C ILE A 158 4.45 -2.43 2.72
N ASP A 159 4.48 -3.45 3.58
CA ASP A 159 3.49 -4.52 3.63
C ASP A 159 2.61 -4.43 4.89
N TYR A 160 1.30 -4.48 4.69
CA TYR A 160 0.28 -4.49 5.72
C TYR A 160 -0.48 -5.82 5.69
N GLY A 161 -0.15 -6.72 6.61
CA GLY A 161 -0.92 -7.93 6.86
C GLY A 161 -2.26 -7.61 7.52
N PHE A 162 -3.29 -8.37 7.15
CA PHE A 162 -4.59 -8.36 7.83
C PHE A 162 -5.14 -9.79 7.98
N GLY A 163 -6.04 -9.96 8.95
CA GLY A 163 -6.56 -11.27 9.33
C GLY A 163 -5.50 -12.14 10.01
N SER A 164 -5.71 -13.45 10.02
CA SER A 164 -4.84 -14.38 10.74
C SER A 164 -4.66 -15.71 10.04
N ASP A 165 -3.44 -16.25 10.10
CA ASP A 165 -3.11 -17.58 9.60
C ASP A 165 -3.86 -18.71 10.31
N GLU A 166 -4.42 -18.46 11.49
CA GLU A 166 -5.25 -19.39 12.26
C GLU A 166 -6.76 -19.24 11.96
N SER A 167 -7.15 -18.24 11.19
CA SER A 167 -8.55 -17.94 10.86
C SER A 167 -8.94 -18.36 9.44
N SER A 168 -10.20 -18.18 9.04
CA SER A 168 -10.63 -18.45 7.67
C SER A 168 -10.25 -17.34 6.66
N PHE A 169 -9.56 -16.28 7.10
CA PHE A 169 -9.23 -15.13 6.27
C PHE A 169 -7.90 -14.49 6.67
N ALA A 170 -6.99 -14.38 5.70
CA ALA A 170 -5.76 -13.63 5.83
C ALA A 170 -5.34 -13.05 4.49
N GLY A 171 -4.55 -11.99 4.52
CA GLY A 171 -3.98 -11.39 3.33
C GLY A 171 -2.96 -10.33 3.66
N CYS A 172 -2.50 -9.65 2.61
CA CYS A 172 -1.55 -8.56 2.74
C CYS A 172 -1.82 -7.51 1.66
N HIS A 173 -1.64 -6.24 2.03
CA HIS A 173 -1.54 -5.12 1.11
C HIS A 173 -0.11 -4.64 1.03
N ARG A 174 0.46 -4.54 -0.17
CA ARG A 174 1.74 -3.90 -0.43
C ARG A 174 1.53 -2.55 -1.08
N PHE A 175 2.03 -1.48 -0.46
CA PHE A 175 2.19 -0.19 -1.13
C PHE A 175 3.59 -0.14 -1.69
N GLN A 176 3.73 0.10 -2.99
CA GLN A 176 5.02 0.09 -3.68
C GLN A 176 5.21 1.33 -4.54
N ILE A 177 6.43 1.83 -4.54
CA ILE A 177 6.93 2.89 -5.40
C ILE A 177 7.98 2.27 -6.31
N THR A 178 7.85 2.51 -7.61
CA THR A 178 8.88 2.18 -8.61
C THR A 178 9.27 3.47 -9.33
N ARG A 179 10.55 3.85 -9.25
CA ARG A 179 11.07 4.99 -10.03
C ARG A 179 11.42 4.51 -11.44
N ILE A 180 10.88 5.21 -12.44
CA ILE A 180 11.05 4.90 -13.86
C ILE A 180 11.82 6.07 -14.48
N GLU A 181 13.05 5.82 -14.88
CA GLU A 181 13.83 6.83 -15.60
C GLU A 181 13.25 7.06 -17.00
N GLY A 182 13.23 8.32 -17.42
CA GLY A 182 12.97 8.66 -18.82
C GLY A 182 14.01 7.99 -19.71
N SER A 183 13.59 7.35 -20.80
CA SER A 183 14.49 6.64 -21.70
C SER A 183 15.63 7.55 -22.16
N ARG A 184 16.87 7.22 -21.78
CA ARG A 184 18.03 7.57 -22.61
C ARG A 184 17.85 6.76 -23.88
N GLY A 185 17.52 7.42 -24.99
CA GLY A 185 17.33 6.74 -26.26
C GLY A 185 18.49 5.80 -26.55
N GLU A 186 18.20 4.61 -27.08
CA GLU A 186 19.22 3.67 -27.55
C GLU A 186 19.97 4.31 -28.74
N GLY A 187 21.02 5.06 -28.44
CA GLY A 187 21.89 5.70 -29.42
C GLY A 187 22.81 6.73 -28.78
N PRO A 188 24.08 6.85 -29.24
CA PRO A 188 24.98 7.87 -28.73
C PRO A 188 24.43 9.25 -29.11
N GLY A 189 23.96 10.00 -28.11
CA GLY A 189 23.64 11.44 -28.25
C GLY A 189 22.18 11.82 -28.52
N LYS A 190 21.19 10.92 -28.36
CA LYS A 190 19.77 11.31 -28.37
C LYS A 190 19.13 11.10 -27.00
N THR A 191 19.37 12.04 -26.09
CA THR A 191 18.43 12.28 -24.98
C THR A 191 17.17 12.83 -25.63
N ASP A 192 16.03 12.15 -25.51
CA ASP A 192 14.75 12.79 -25.82
C ASP A 192 14.47 13.77 -24.68
N PRO A 193 14.56 15.10 -24.90
CA PRO A 193 14.34 16.08 -23.85
C PRO A 193 12.88 16.07 -23.33
N SER A 194 11.99 15.31 -23.96
CA SER A 194 10.58 15.15 -23.56
C SER A 194 10.31 13.92 -22.69
N ALA A 195 11.25 12.98 -22.55
CA ALA A 195 11.07 11.79 -21.72
C ALA A 195 11.18 12.14 -20.23
N GLU A 196 10.09 12.63 -19.64
CA GLU A 196 10.03 12.94 -18.22
C GLU A 196 10.13 11.65 -17.38
N SER A 197 11.00 11.63 -16.37
CA SER A 197 11.04 10.56 -15.39
C SER A 197 9.70 10.44 -14.67
N GLN A 198 9.30 9.21 -14.37
CA GLN A 198 8.01 8.89 -13.78
C GLN A 198 8.17 8.12 -12.47
N VAL A 199 7.12 8.17 -11.65
CA VAL A 199 7.00 7.38 -10.44
C VAL A 199 5.71 6.58 -10.53
N GLN A 200 5.83 5.26 -10.53
CA GLN A 200 4.70 4.35 -10.47
C GLN A 200 4.40 4.01 -9.02
N ILE A 201 3.16 4.23 -8.59
CA ILE A 201 2.66 3.87 -7.27
C ILE A 201 1.67 2.72 -7.44
N GLU A 202 1.83 1.67 -6.66
CA GLU A 202 1.03 0.44 -6.74
C GLU A 202 0.47 0.10 -5.34
N LEU A 203 -0.82 -0.23 -5.29
CA LEU A 203 -1.44 -1.00 -4.23
C LEU A 203 -1.63 -2.41 -4.75
N GLN A 204 -0.85 -3.34 -4.22
CA GLN A 204 -0.98 -4.76 -4.51
C GLN A 204 -1.65 -5.44 -3.33
N SER A 205 -2.49 -6.44 -3.60
CA SER A 205 -3.26 -7.13 -2.59
C SER A 205 -3.35 -8.60 -2.93
N PHE A 206 -3.22 -9.45 -1.91
CA PHE A 206 -3.67 -10.83 -2.00
C PHE A 206 -4.48 -11.21 -0.77
N GLN A 207 -5.40 -12.14 -0.94
CA GLN A 207 -6.25 -12.67 0.12
C GLN A 207 -6.43 -14.18 -0.07
N CYS A 208 -6.52 -14.90 1.05
CA CYS A 208 -6.64 -16.35 1.07
C CYS A 208 -7.44 -16.85 2.27
N ASN A 209 -7.77 -18.13 2.24
CA ASN A 209 -8.14 -18.88 3.44
C ASN A 209 -6.92 -19.70 3.88
N PRO A 210 -6.21 -19.32 4.96
CA PRO A 210 -4.98 -19.99 5.36
C PRO A 210 -5.22 -21.37 5.97
N GLN A 211 -6.47 -21.70 6.30
CA GLN A 211 -6.89 -22.97 6.92
C GLN A 211 -7.44 -23.99 5.91
N ARG A 212 -7.99 -23.52 4.78
CA ARG A 212 -8.59 -24.39 3.74
C ARG A 212 -8.19 -23.93 2.35
N ASN A 213 -7.80 -24.86 1.48
CA ASN A 213 -7.47 -24.56 0.09
C ASN A 213 -8.74 -24.31 -0.75
N VAL A 214 -9.37 -23.16 -0.56
CA VAL A 214 -10.58 -22.74 -1.27
C VAL A 214 -10.44 -21.29 -1.75
N PRO A 215 -10.99 -20.93 -2.93
CA PRO A 215 -10.97 -19.56 -3.41
C PRO A 215 -11.62 -18.61 -2.39
N PHE A 216 -10.98 -17.48 -2.15
CA PHE A 216 -11.57 -16.44 -1.30
C PHE A 216 -12.67 -15.68 -2.05
N GLY A 217 -13.82 -15.51 -1.39
CA GLY A 217 -14.88 -14.58 -1.80
C GLY A 217 -15.69 -14.98 -3.05
N SER A 218 -16.95 -14.55 -3.08
CA SER A 218 -17.76 -14.58 -4.31
C SER A 218 -17.27 -13.53 -5.31
N GLY A 219 -17.62 -13.66 -6.59
CA GLY A 219 -17.26 -12.65 -7.61
C GLY A 219 -17.74 -11.24 -7.27
N ILE A 220 -18.89 -11.11 -6.59
CA ILE A 220 -19.43 -9.83 -6.13
C ILE A 220 -18.54 -9.22 -5.04
N LEU A 221 -18.12 -10.00 -4.05
CA LEU A 221 -17.23 -9.52 -2.98
C LEU A 221 -15.89 -9.08 -3.54
N LYS A 222 -15.35 -9.82 -4.51
CA LYS A 222 -14.12 -9.45 -5.23
C LYS A 222 -14.27 -8.11 -5.95
N GLN A 223 -15.37 -7.92 -6.68
CA GLN A 223 -15.62 -6.67 -7.39
C GLN A 223 -15.81 -5.49 -6.43
N PHE A 224 -16.50 -5.69 -5.31
CA PHE A 224 -16.63 -4.68 -4.27
C PHE A 224 -15.26 -4.29 -3.70
N HIS A 225 -14.46 -5.28 -3.28
CA HIS A 225 -13.11 -5.06 -2.76
C HIS A 225 -12.27 -4.26 -3.75
N TYR A 226 -12.33 -4.61 -5.03
CA TYR A 226 -11.60 -3.94 -6.09
C TYR A 226 -11.95 -2.44 -6.24
N GLN A 227 -13.25 -2.10 -6.28
CA GLN A 227 -13.66 -0.70 -6.36
C GLN A 227 -13.33 0.07 -5.08
N TYR A 228 -13.50 -0.58 -3.92
CA TYR A 228 -13.18 0.01 -2.63
C TYR A 228 -11.67 0.30 -2.50
N ALA A 229 -10.82 -0.65 -2.89
CA ALA A 229 -9.36 -0.50 -2.93
C ALA A 229 -8.94 0.67 -3.83
N ARG A 230 -9.59 0.86 -4.99
CA ARG A 230 -9.32 1.99 -5.89
C ARG A 230 -9.70 3.35 -5.27
N LEU A 231 -10.78 3.42 -4.49
CA LEU A 231 -11.15 4.63 -3.75
C LEU A 231 -10.18 4.91 -2.59
N LEU A 232 -9.74 3.88 -1.86
CA LEU A 232 -8.73 4.02 -0.80
C LEU A 232 -7.37 4.46 -1.38
N PHE A 233 -6.96 3.86 -2.49
CA PHE A 233 -5.78 4.23 -3.27
C PHE A 233 -5.81 5.71 -3.65
N ALA A 234 -6.96 6.21 -4.11
CA ALA A 234 -7.13 7.62 -4.47
C ALA A 234 -6.94 8.58 -3.28
N ASN A 235 -7.32 8.20 -2.05
CA ASN A 235 -6.98 9.01 -0.86
C ASN A 235 -5.48 9.00 -0.56
N GLY A 236 -4.81 7.87 -0.79
CA GLY A 236 -3.36 7.75 -0.70
C GLY A 236 -2.66 8.71 -1.66
N ILE A 237 -3.04 8.68 -2.95
CA ILE A 237 -2.51 9.59 -3.98
C ILE A 237 -2.83 11.05 -3.65
N GLN A 238 -4.06 11.35 -3.24
CA GLN A 238 -4.43 12.71 -2.84
C GLN A 238 -3.48 13.27 -1.77
N SER A 239 -3.12 12.45 -0.78
CA SER A 239 -2.22 12.86 0.31
C SER A 239 -0.78 13.06 -0.15
N VAL A 240 -0.31 12.24 -1.10
CA VAL A 240 1.01 12.44 -1.75
C VAL A 240 1.07 13.75 -2.53
N LEU A 241 0.01 14.09 -3.25
CA LEU A 241 -0.03 15.27 -4.13
C LEU A 241 -0.28 16.60 -3.39
N LEU A 242 -1.03 16.58 -2.28
CA LEU A 242 -1.39 17.79 -1.51
C LEU A 242 -0.34 18.24 -0.49
N ARG A 243 0.87 17.65 -0.47
CA ARG A 243 1.91 17.96 0.52
C ARG A 243 2.03 19.47 0.81
N GLY A 244 1.67 19.90 2.02
CA GLY A 244 1.93 21.26 2.52
C GLY A 244 0.90 22.37 2.26
N THR A 245 -0.41 22.09 2.18
CA THR A 245 -1.45 23.13 2.37
C THR A 245 -1.88 23.32 3.82
#